data_AF-A0A844ELS0-F1
#
_entry.id   AF-A0A844ELS0-F1
#
_cell.length_a   1.000
_cell.length_b   1.000
_cell.length_c   1.000
_cell.angle_alpha   90.00
_cell.angle_beta   90.00
_cell.angle_gamma   90.00
#
_symmetry.space_group_name_H-M   'P 1'
#
loop_
_entity.id
_entity.type
_entity.pdbx_description
1 polymer ?
#
loop_
_entity_poly.entity_id
_entity_poly.type
_entity_poly.pdbx_seq_one_letter_code
_entity_poly.pdbx_strand_id
1 'polypeptide(L)' 'GAVCRCFNWRENQRTELTEDTTNPIIDIESITKEQAERAEIAIREIQRLCKDYFGVEGELQTLTADHPEIVIAK' A
#
# COMPACT_ATOMS: atom_id res chain seq x y z
N GLY A 1 -10.75 -15.64 7.16
CA GLY A 1 -9.61 -15.41 8.07
C GLY A 1 -8.79 -14.26 7.54
N ALA A 2 -8.29 -13.38 8.40
CA ALA A 2 -7.50 -12.21 7.98
C ALA A 2 -6.29 -12.65 7.13
N VAL A 3 -6.10 -12.00 5.99
CA VAL A 3 -4.99 -12.27 5.06
C VAL A 3 -3.71 -11.58 5.56
N CYS A 4 -3.86 -10.43 6.21
CA CYS A 4 -2.79 -9.66 6.84
C CYS A 4 -3.24 -9.25 8.26
N ARG A 5 -2.36 -9.34 9.25
CA ARG A 5 -2.45 -8.62 10.53
C ARG A 5 -1.21 -7.75 10.65
N CYS A 6 -1.28 -6.65 11.41
CA CYS A 6 -0.16 -5.77 11.71
C CYS A 6 1.12 -6.63 11.92
N PHE A 7 2.16 -6.37 11.11
CA PHE A 7 3.31 -7.25 10.84
C PHE A 7 3.09 -8.37 9.81
N ASN A 8 2.75 -7.98 8.57
CA ASN A 8 2.67 -8.86 7.39
C ASN A 8 3.91 -9.78 7.24
N TRP A 9 5.07 -9.37 7.75
CA TRP A 9 6.33 -10.12 7.64
C TRP A 9 6.35 -11.52 8.28
N ARG A 10 5.50 -11.84 9.27
CA ARG A 10 5.46 -13.20 9.86
C ARG A 10 4.55 -14.18 9.11
N GLU A 11 3.64 -13.68 8.27
CA GLU A 11 2.60 -14.47 7.59
C GLU A 11 2.61 -14.20 6.07
N ASN A 12 3.75 -13.78 5.53
CA ASN A 12 3.88 -13.17 4.19
C ASN A 12 3.73 -14.17 3.02
N GLN A 13 3.71 -15.49 3.24
CA GLN A 13 3.71 -16.48 2.15
C GLN A 13 2.57 -16.29 1.13
N ARG A 14 1.47 -15.66 1.52
CA ARG A 14 0.29 -15.42 0.65
C ARG A 14 0.22 -14.00 0.09
N THR A 15 1.04 -13.09 0.60
CA THR A 15 1.00 -11.64 0.33
C THR A 15 2.35 -11.10 -0.16
N GLU A 16 3.35 -11.97 -0.26
CA GLU A 16 4.68 -11.67 -0.78
C GLU A 16 4.60 -11.27 -2.26
N LEU A 17 5.37 -10.24 -2.61
CA LEU A 17 5.58 -9.87 -4.00
C LEU A 17 6.53 -10.88 -4.62
N THR A 18 6.11 -11.45 -5.75
CA THR A 18 6.88 -12.39 -6.54
C THR A 18 7.16 -11.80 -7.91
N GLU A 19 8.02 -12.45 -8.70
CA GLU A 19 8.26 -12.06 -10.10
C GLU A 19 6.98 -12.14 -10.96
N ASP A 20 6.01 -12.97 -10.57
CA ASP A 20 4.72 -13.12 -11.26
C ASP A 20 3.68 -12.07 -10.83
N THR A 21 3.99 -11.19 -9.87
CA THR A 21 3.03 -10.19 -9.37
C THR A 21 2.86 -9.03 -10.36
N THR A 22 1.67 -8.86 -10.92
CA THR A 22 1.38 -7.82 -11.92
C THR A 22 0.71 -6.56 -11.36
N ASN A 23 -0.15 -6.72 -10.35
CA ASN A 23 -0.98 -5.62 -9.80
C ASN A 23 -0.92 -5.61 -8.26
N PRO A 24 0.21 -5.19 -7.67
CA PRO A 24 0.35 -5.15 -6.22
C PRO A 24 -0.43 -3.99 -5.59
N ILE A 25 -0.91 -4.20 -4.37
CA ILE A 25 -1.44 -3.14 -3.51
C ILE A 25 -0.43 -2.94 -2.36
N ILE A 26 -0.08 -1.69 -2.10
CA ILE A 26 0.80 -1.29 -1.01
C ILE A 26 0.01 -0.33 -0.12
N ASP A 27 -0.04 -0.61 1.17
CA ASP A 27 -0.70 0.22 2.16
C ASP A 27 0.25 0.66 3.27
N ILE A 28 -0.02 1.83 3.85
CA ILE A 28 0.65 2.33 5.04
C ILE A 28 -0.43 2.75 6.03
N GLU A 29 -0.45 2.10 7.19
CA GLU A 29 -1.38 2.42 8.27
C GLU A 29 -0.86 3.57 9.14
N SER A 30 -1.74 4.50 9.48
CA SER A 30 -1.44 5.60 10.39
C SER A 30 -2.62 5.87 11.33
N ILE A 31 -2.35 6.08 12.61
CA ILE A 31 -3.36 6.35 13.65
C ILE A 31 -3.41 7.84 13.98
N THR A 32 -2.26 8.52 14.04
CA THR A 32 -2.17 9.94 14.37
C THR A 32 -1.99 10.81 13.12
N LYS A 33 -2.29 12.11 13.25
CA LYS A 33 -2.09 13.08 12.16
C LYS A 33 -0.63 13.13 11.70
N GLU A 34 0.33 13.15 12.63
CA GLU A 34 1.76 13.15 12.31
C GLU A 34 2.18 11.87 11.57
N GLN A 35 1.63 10.72 11.95
CA GLN A 35 1.86 9.46 11.22
C GLN A 35 1.27 9.52 9.81
N ALA A 36 0.09 10.11 9.64
CA ALA A 36 -0.55 10.27 8.34
C ALA A 36 0.27 11.19 7.41
N GLU A 37 0.77 12.31 7.92
CA GLU A 37 1.65 13.21 7.17
C GLU A 37 2.93 12.51 6.72
N ARG A 38 3.54 11.70 7.58
CA ARG A 38 4.71 10.88 7.22
C ARG A 38 4.37 9.75 6.24
N ALA A 39 3.21 9.11 6.38
CA ALA A 39 2.73 8.07 5.48
C ALA A 39 2.50 8.60 4.08
N GLU A 40 1.94 9.81 3.97
CA GLU A 40 1.73 10.50 2.69
C GLU A 40 3.06 10.79 1.96
N ILE A 41 4.09 11.21 2.70
CA ILE A 41 5.43 11.40 2.13
C ILE A 41 6.01 10.05 1.66
N ALA A 42 5.88 9.02 2.50
CA ALA A 42 6.42 7.69 2.20
C ALA A 42 5.75 7.05 0.98
N ILE A 43 4.42 7.10 0.86
CA ILE A 43 3.70 6.47 -0.26
C ILE A 43 3.98 7.17 -1.60
N ARG A 44 4.16 8.49 -1.58
CA ARG A 44 4.59 9.26 -2.76
C ARG A 44 6.00 8.91 -3.19
N GLU A 45 6.91 8.72 -2.25
CA GLU A 45 8.27 8.28 -2.54
C GLU A 45 8.28 6.85 -3.10
N ILE A 46 7.46 5.95 -2.55
CA ILE A 46 7.27 4.60 -3.11
C ILE A 46 6.76 4.68 -4.56
N GLN A 47 5.75 5.50 -4.84
CA GLN A 47 5.23 5.69 -6.20
C GLN A 47 6.33 6.19 -7.17
N ARG A 48 7.15 7.16 -6.72
CA ARG A 48 8.28 7.66 -7.51
C ARG A 48 9.29 6.55 -7.81
N LEU A 49 9.69 5.78 -6.80
CA LEU A 49 10.62 4.66 -6.96
C LEU A 49 10.03 3.58 -7.88
N CYS A 50 8.73 3.28 -7.77
CA CYS A 50 8.07 2.34 -8.66
C CYS A 50 8.12 2.80 -10.12
N LYS A 51 7.92 4.09 -10.37
CA LYS A 51 8.06 4.68 -11.70
C LYS A 51 9.48 4.61 -12.22
N ASP A 52 10.47 4.93 -11.39
CA ASP A 52 11.88 5.00 -11.79
C ASP A 52 12.49 3.61 -12.03
N TYR A 53 12.15 2.61 -11.21
CA TYR A 53 12.75 1.28 -11.29
C TYR A 53 11.92 0.27 -12.10
N PHE A 54 10.60 0.37 -12.06
CA PHE A 54 9.70 -0.59 -12.73
C PHE A 54 8.96 0.02 -13.92
N GLY A 55 9.03 1.34 -14.14
CA GLY A 55 8.28 2.01 -15.21
C GLY A 55 6.77 2.00 -14.97
N VAL A 56 6.32 1.70 -13.74
CA VAL A 56 4.90 1.59 -13.38
C VAL A 56 4.48 2.81 -12.58
N GLU A 57 3.39 3.45 -13.00
CA GLU A 57 2.76 4.55 -12.27
C GLU A 57 1.49 4.04 -11.59
N GLY A 58 1.52 3.94 -10.26
CA GLY A 58 0.39 3.47 -9.46
C GLY A 58 -0.60 4.59 -9.11
N GLU A 59 -1.79 4.24 -8.66
CA GLU A 59 -2.78 5.17 -8.13
C GLU A 59 -2.63 5.31 -6.61
N LEU A 60 -2.75 6.55 -6.11
CA LEU A 60 -2.75 6.83 -4.67
C LEU A 60 -4.19 7.01 -4.18
N GLN A 61 -4.51 6.34 -3.08
CA GLN A 61 -5.81 6.41 -2.42
C GLN A 61 -5.62 6.55 -0.91
N THR A 62 -6.51 7.29 -0.25
CA THR A 62 -6.48 7.48 1.21
C THR A 62 -7.81 7.07 1.79
N LEU A 63 -7.78 6.08 2.70
CA LEU A 63 -8.95 5.64 3.44
C LEU A 63 -8.96 6.32 4.82
N THR A 64 -10.14 6.70 5.27
CA THR A 64 -10.36 7.30 6.60
C THR A 64 -11.54 6.65 7.30
N ALA A 65 -11.80 6.99 8.56
CA ALA A 65 -12.99 6.50 9.25
C ALA A 65 -14.30 6.94 8.56
N ASP A 66 -14.31 8.13 7.94
CA ASP A 66 -15.47 8.65 7.20
C ASP A 66 -15.60 8.04 5.80
N HIS A 67 -14.48 7.60 5.21
CA HIS A 67 -14.40 6.97 3.89
C HIS A 67 -13.60 5.66 4.01
N PRO A 68 -14.22 4.59 4.56
CA PRO A 68 -13.52 3.38 4.97
C PRO A 68 -13.30 2.37 3.83
N GLU A 69 -13.75 2.67 2.62
CA GLU A 69 -13.69 1.77 1.49
C GLU A 69 -13.42 2.51 0.17
N ILE A 70 -12.80 1.79 -0.77
CA ILE A 70 -12.58 2.21 -2.14
C ILE A 70 -12.89 1.04 -3.07
N VAL A 71 -13.32 1.34 -4.30
CA VAL A 71 -13.51 0.33 -5.35
C VAL A 71 -12.29 0.35 -6.26
N ILE A 72 -11.61 -0.78 -6.38
CA ILE A 72 -10.47 -0.95 -7.28
C ILE A 72 -11.00 -1.56 -8.59
N ALA A 73 -10.75 -0.88 -9.71
CA ALA A 73 -11.07 -1.41 -11.03
C ALA A 73 -10.21 -2.65 -11.32
N LYS A 74 -10.79 -3.62 -12.04
CA LYS A 74 -10.16 -4.91 -12.32
C LYS A 74 -9.37 -4.90 -13.62
#